data_AF-A0A0B7MII5-F1
#
_entry.id   AF-A0A0B7MII5-F1
#
_cell.length_a   1.000
_cell.length_b   1.000
_cell.length_c   1.000
_cell.angle_alpha   90.00
_cell.angle_beta   90.00
_cell.angle_gamma   90.00
#
_symmetry.space_group_name_H-M   'P 1'
#
loop_
_entity.id
_entity.type
_entity.pdbx_description
1 polymer ?
#
loop_
_entity_poly.entity_id
_entity_poly.type
_entity_poly.pdbx_seq_one_letter_code
_entity_poly.pdbx_strand_id
1 'polypeptide(L)'
;MYWVVHSVKRIIGGIEVIMVLNKKQILCYLCLLCVFLFKLTIIGKHVEAATQVDGYKHFKHNAYNLQWGYRCFEYSNDYICTVITGFSGGGYTYKAATNQDLASYKTPADIIYPPLIGNGTVVLQGVYLLNTSNNVVNSLGNESFNNGTINWRIVPGGTLWLLSRYSYTWLEGIPNATYRIQVGTTFALPCSWYPFLWTDYTYTPWF
;
A
#
# COMPACT_ATOMS: atom_id res chain seq x y z
N MET A 1 6.77 -57.53 -28.72
CA MET A 1 7.96 -57.09 -27.95
C MET A 1 7.47 -56.19 -26.83
N TYR A 2 7.53 -56.73 -25.60
CA TYR A 2 7.29 -56.15 -24.27
C TYR A 2 6.02 -55.29 -24.00
N TRP A 3 4.99 -55.95 -23.43
CA TRP A 3 4.06 -55.31 -22.50
C TRP A 3 4.59 -55.56 -21.07
N VAL A 4 4.93 -54.49 -20.35
CA VAL A 4 5.30 -54.56 -18.94
C VAL A 4 4.01 -54.56 -18.11
N VAL A 5 3.70 -55.68 -17.48
CA VAL A 5 2.59 -55.81 -16.53
C VAL A 5 3.14 -55.50 -15.12
N HIS A 6 2.74 -54.38 -14.53
CA HIS A 6 2.98 -54.11 -13.11
C HIS A 6 1.80 -54.66 -12.30
N SER A 7 1.96 -55.86 -11.74
CA SER A 7 1.02 -56.44 -10.78
C SER A 7 1.46 -56.11 -9.35
N VAL A 8 0.71 -55.27 -8.64
CA VAL A 8 0.89 -55.05 -7.20
C VAL A 8 0.15 -56.16 -6.46
N LYS A 9 0.89 -57.06 -5.80
CA LYS A 9 0.35 -58.16 -4.98
C LYS A 9 0.05 -57.68 -3.56
N ARG A 10 -1.22 -57.71 -3.16
CA ARG A 10 -1.62 -57.80 -1.74
C ARG A 10 -2.63 -58.93 -1.61
N ILE A 11 -2.24 -59.96 -0.85
CA ILE A 11 -3.04 -61.17 -0.62
C ILE A 11 -3.72 -61.02 0.74
N ILE A 12 -5.03 -60.78 0.76
CA ILE A 12 -5.92 -61.15 1.87
C ILE A 12 -7.25 -61.59 1.25
N GLY A 13 -7.59 -62.88 1.39
CA GLY A 13 -8.97 -63.38 1.24
C GLY A 13 -9.56 -63.44 -0.17
N GLY A 14 -9.15 -64.43 -0.98
CA GLY A 14 -10.10 -65.35 -1.62
C GLY A 14 -11.14 -64.89 -2.65
N ILE A 15 -11.09 -63.68 -3.23
CA ILE A 15 -11.83 -63.34 -4.45
C ILE A 15 -10.93 -62.50 -5.37
N GLU A 16 -10.42 -63.09 -6.45
CA GLU A 16 -9.73 -62.36 -7.52
C GLU A 16 -10.75 -61.56 -8.34
N VAL A 17 -10.95 -60.29 -7.99
CA VAL A 17 -11.59 -59.34 -8.90
C VAL A 17 -10.52 -58.81 -9.84
N ILE A 18 -10.25 -59.53 -10.94
CA ILE A 18 -9.47 -58.98 -12.05
C ILE A 18 -10.36 -57.94 -12.73
N MET A 19 -10.18 -56.68 -12.37
CA MET A 19 -10.87 -55.57 -13.00
C MET A 19 -10.28 -55.34 -14.40
N VAL A 20 -10.80 -56.06 -15.41
CA VAL A 20 -10.45 -55.84 -16.83
C VAL A 20 -11.17 -54.58 -17.30
N LEU A 21 -10.46 -53.45 -17.24
CA LEU A 21 -10.97 -52.19 -17.77
C LEU A 21 -11.02 -52.24 -19.31
N ASN A 22 -12.21 -52.10 -19.88
CA ASN A 22 -12.38 -52.00 -21.33
C ASN A 22 -11.75 -50.69 -21.84
N LYS A 23 -11.22 -50.67 -23.08
CA LYS A 23 -10.64 -49.49 -23.73
C LYS A 23 -11.51 -48.22 -23.59
N LYS A 24 -12.83 -48.37 -23.63
CA LYS A 24 -13.80 -47.27 -23.42
C LYS A 24 -13.75 -46.67 -22.01
N GLN A 25 -13.54 -47.50 -20.98
CA GLN A 25 -13.43 -47.07 -19.59
C GLN A 25 -12.11 -46.35 -19.32
N ILE A 26 -11.00 -46.85 -19.91
CA ILE A 26 -9.69 -46.19 -19.84
C ILE A 26 -9.75 -44.78 -20.44
N LEU A 27 -10.39 -44.65 -21.62
CA LEU A 27 -10.57 -43.35 -22.26
C LEU A 27 -11.42 -42.39 -21.42
N CYS A 28 -12.50 -42.89 -20.80
CA CYS A 28 -13.35 -42.09 -19.90
C CYS A 28 -12.56 -41.56 -18.70
N TYR A 29 -11.75 -42.41 -18.05
CA TYR A 29 -10.91 -41.97 -16.94
C TYR A 29 -9.83 -40.96 -17.36
N LEU A 30 -9.25 -41.12 -18.56
CA LEU A 30 -8.32 -40.16 -19.12
C LEU A 30 -8.99 -38.80 -19.39
N CYS A 31 -10.19 -38.79 -19.95
CA CYS A 31 -10.97 -37.57 -20.15
C CYS A 31 -11.31 -36.90 -18.81
N LEU A 32 -11.74 -37.65 -17.80
CA LEU A 32 -12.03 -37.12 -16.47
C LEU A 32 -10.78 -36.57 -15.77
N LEU A 33 -9.65 -37.26 -15.90
CA LEU A 33 -8.35 -36.79 -15.42
C LEU A 33 -7.94 -35.50 -16.12
N CYS A 34 -8.10 -35.40 -17.45
CA CYS A 34 -7.81 -34.17 -18.19
C CYS A 34 -8.70 -33.00 -17.75
N VAL A 35 -10.01 -33.22 -17.52
CA VAL A 35 -10.91 -32.18 -16.98
C VAL A 35 -10.50 -31.77 -15.57
N PHE A 36 -10.11 -32.73 -14.73
CA PHE A 36 -9.64 -32.48 -13.37
C PHE A 36 -8.32 -31.70 -13.35
N LEU A 37 -7.36 -32.08 -14.19
CA LEU A 37 -6.08 -31.38 -14.38
C LEU A 37 -6.28 -29.98 -14.98
N PHE A 38 -7.23 -29.82 -15.91
CA PHE A 38 -7.60 -28.52 -16.48
C PHE A 38 -8.22 -27.59 -15.43
N LYS A 39 -9.04 -28.12 -14.51
CA LYS A 39 -9.54 -27.35 -13.35
C LYS A 39 -8.43 -26.99 -12.37
N LEU A 40 -7.44 -27.86 -12.16
CA LEU A 40 -6.27 -27.59 -11.31
C LEU A 40 -5.30 -26.57 -11.93
N THR A 41 -5.25 -26.45 -13.26
CA THR A 41 -4.39 -25.47 -13.96
C THR A 41 -5.01 -24.08 -14.06
N ILE A 42 -6.25 -23.88 -13.59
CA ILE A 42 -6.72 -22.54 -13.25
C ILE A 42 -5.96 -22.13 -11.99
N ILE A 43 -4.75 -21.61 -12.19
CA ILE A 43 -3.97 -20.92 -11.17
C ILE A 43 -4.90 -19.85 -10.62
N GLY A 44 -5.38 -20.06 -9.39
CA GLY A 44 -6.22 -19.11 -8.70
C GLY A 44 -5.50 -17.78 -8.70
N LYS A 45 -6.12 -16.75 -9.30
CA LYS A 45 -5.62 -15.39 -9.17
C LYS A 45 -5.88 -15.00 -7.71
N HIS A 46 -4.83 -15.05 -6.91
CA HIS A 46 -4.90 -14.74 -5.48
C HIS A 46 -5.11 -13.24 -5.34
N VAL A 47 -6.30 -12.85 -4.88
CA VAL A 47 -6.59 -11.52 -4.37
C VAL A 47 -6.18 -11.51 -2.90
N GLU A 48 -5.17 -10.73 -2.55
CA GLU A 48 -4.82 -10.42 -1.16
C GLU A 48 -5.96 -9.61 -0.54
N ALA A 49 -6.28 -9.88 0.73
CA ALA A 49 -7.25 -9.09 1.46
C ALA A 49 -6.82 -7.62 1.52
N ALA A 50 -7.79 -6.72 1.45
CA ALA A 50 -7.53 -5.30 1.65
C ALA A 50 -6.89 -5.08 3.03
N THR A 51 -5.74 -4.42 3.07
CA THR A 51 -5.03 -4.11 4.31
C THR A 51 -4.88 -2.60 4.45
N GLN A 52 -5.14 -2.08 5.63
CA GLN A 52 -4.83 -0.68 5.92
C GLN A 52 -3.36 -0.58 6.30
N VAL A 53 -2.65 0.37 5.70
CA VAL A 53 -1.26 0.70 6.03
C VAL A 53 -1.15 2.18 6.34
N ASP A 54 -0.35 2.50 7.33
CA ASP A 54 -0.12 3.86 7.79
C ASP A 54 1.37 4.18 7.89
N GLY A 55 1.70 5.45 7.69
CA GLY A 55 3.01 6.03 7.90
C GLY A 55 2.89 7.28 8.75
N TYR A 56 3.78 7.41 9.73
CA TYR A 56 3.84 8.57 10.62
C TYR A 56 5.28 9.08 10.71
N LYS A 57 5.43 10.40 10.75
CA LYS A 57 6.71 11.04 11.04
C LYS A 57 6.51 12.32 11.83
N HIS A 58 7.34 12.48 12.86
CA HIS A 58 7.57 13.74 13.55
C HIS A 58 8.87 14.37 13.06
N PHE A 59 8.85 15.65 12.70
CA PHE A 59 10.03 16.37 12.23
C PHE A 59 10.16 17.73 12.89
N LYS A 60 11.40 18.22 12.98
CA LYS A 60 11.77 19.47 13.64
C LYS A 60 12.66 20.31 12.75
N HIS A 61 12.34 21.58 12.63
CA HIS A 61 13.13 22.56 11.87
C HIS A 61 13.43 23.79 12.70
N ASN A 62 14.69 24.22 12.66
CA ASN A 62 15.11 25.44 13.35
C ASN A 62 15.15 26.61 12.37
N ALA A 63 14.62 27.74 12.79
CA ALA A 63 14.62 28.97 12.01
C ALA A 63 14.96 30.18 12.88
N TYR A 64 15.57 31.18 12.27
CA TYR A 64 15.90 32.46 12.91
C TYR A 64 15.07 33.59 12.31
N ASN A 65 14.65 34.52 13.17
CA ASN A 65 14.05 35.79 12.78
C ASN A 65 14.65 36.91 13.65
N LEU A 66 14.89 38.09 13.06
CA LEU A 66 15.52 39.21 13.77
C LEU A 66 14.73 39.70 14.99
N GLN A 67 13.40 39.61 14.96
CA GLN A 67 12.52 40.06 16.04
C GLN A 67 12.34 38.99 17.13
N TRP A 68 12.29 37.72 16.74
CA TRP A 68 11.93 36.61 17.64
C TRP A 68 13.09 35.67 18.01
N GLY A 69 14.24 35.82 17.37
CA GLY A 69 15.41 34.96 17.56
C GLY A 69 15.24 33.57 16.95
N TYR A 70 15.99 32.60 17.47
CA TYR A 70 15.90 31.19 17.07
C TYR A 70 14.65 30.52 17.63
N ARG A 71 13.95 29.74 16.81
CA ARG A 71 12.81 28.90 17.19
C ARG A 71 12.89 27.53 16.54
N CYS A 72 12.33 26.53 17.23
CA CYS A 72 12.21 25.16 16.77
C CYS A 72 10.75 24.89 16.44
N PHE A 73 10.48 24.55 15.19
CA PHE A 73 9.15 24.27 14.69
C PHE A 73 9.00 22.75 14.51
N GLU A 74 8.08 22.17 15.27
CA GLU A 74 7.85 20.72 15.31
C GLU A 74 6.53 20.38 14.63
N TYR A 75 6.51 19.33 13.81
CA TYR A 75 5.34 18.95 13.03
C TYR A 75 5.16 17.44 13.02
N SER A 76 3.90 17.03 13.02
CA SER A 76 3.48 15.66 12.80
C SER A 76 2.89 15.52 11.41
N ASN A 77 3.26 14.46 10.71
CA ASN A 77 2.68 14.11 9.42
C ASN A 77 2.28 12.63 9.41
N ASP A 78 1.07 12.41 8.94
CA ASP A 78 0.34 11.17 8.99
C ASP A 78 -0.21 10.85 7.60
N TYR A 79 0.05 9.64 7.13
CA TYR A 79 -0.52 9.13 5.90
C TYR A 79 -1.10 7.74 6.12
N ILE A 80 -2.29 7.48 5.58
CA ILE A 80 -2.95 6.17 5.66
C ILE A 80 -3.60 5.86 4.32
N CYS A 81 -3.55 4.60 3.93
CA CYS A 81 -4.26 4.12 2.77
C CYS A 81 -4.71 2.68 2.97
N THR A 82 -5.63 2.24 2.11
CA THR A 82 -5.99 0.84 1.95
C THR A 82 -5.22 0.27 0.76
N VAL A 83 -4.42 -0.75 1.01
CA VAL A 83 -3.75 -1.55 -0.01
C VAL A 83 -4.70 -2.63 -0.49
N ILE A 84 -4.88 -2.72 -1.79
CA ILE A 84 -5.63 -3.80 -2.43
C ILE A 84 -4.77 -4.46 -3.50
N THR A 85 -5.05 -5.72 -3.77
CA THR A 85 -4.63 -6.36 -5.02
C THR A 85 -5.87 -6.72 -5.82
N GLY A 86 -5.77 -6.72 -7.14
CA GLY A 86 -6.92 -6.98 -7.99
C GLY A 86 -6.53 -7.49 -9.36
N PHE A 87 -7.55 -7.81 -10.14
CA PHE A 87 -7.42 -8.21 -11.54
C PHE A 87 -8.38 -7.35 -12.37
N SER A 88 -7.85 -6.61 -13.34
CA SER A 88 -8.70 -5.89 -14.27
C SER A 88 -9.22 -6.85 -15.35
N GLY A 89 -10.42 -6.59 -15.87
CA GLY A 89 -11.01 -7.36 -16.97
C GLY A 89 -10.17 -7.41 -18.25
N GLY A 90 -9.09 -6.62 -18.34
CA GLY A 90 -8.14 -6.58 -19.46
C GLY A 90 -6.94 -7.52 -19.34
N GLY A 91 -6.84 -8.36 -18.29
CA GLY A 91 -5.76 -9.34 -18.20
C GLY A 91 -4.62 -9.00 -17.26
N TYR A 92 -4.59 -7.81 -16.65
CA TYR A 92 -3.53 -7.41 -15.72
C TYR A 92 -3.99 -7.54 -14.26
N THR A 93 -3.15 -8.15 -13.43
CA THR A 93 -3.23 -8.01 -11.98
C THR A 93 -2.56 -6.70 -11.56
N TYR A 94 -2.95 -6.12 -10.42
CA TYR A 94 -2.34 -4.90 -9.89
C TYR A 94 -2.24 -4.95 -8.37
N LYS A 95 -1.36 -4.11 -7.81
CA LYS A 95 -1.31 -3.78 -6.38
C LYS A 95 -1.42 -2.26 -6.25
N ALA A 96 -2.34 -1.78 -5.43
CA ALA A 96 -2.71 -0.37 -5.40
C ALA A 96 -2.92 0.16 -3.99
N ALA A 97 -2.44 1.39 -3.75
CA ALA A 97 -2.89 2.21 -2.63
C ALA A 97 -4.16 2.97 -3.02
N THR A 98 -5.19 2.85 -2.20
CA THR A 98 -6.53 3.42 -2.39
C THR A 98 -7.01 4.07 -1.09
N ASN A 99 -8.08 4.87 -1.15
CA ASN A 99 -8.64 5.56 0.03
C ASN A 99 -7.55 6.25 0.86
N GLN A 100 -6.80 7.14 0.20
CA GLN A 100 -5.59 7.73 0.73
C GLN A 100 -5.95 8.97 1.55
N ASP A 101 -5.52 9.04 2.81
CA ASP A 101 -5.66 10.21 3.67
C ASP A 101 -4.30 10.71 4.15
N LEU A 102 -4.15 12.03 4.13
CA LEU A 102 -2.99 12.76 4.58
C LEU A 102 -3.41 13.81 5.61
N ALA A 103 -2.66 13.88 6.70
CA ALA A 103 -2.78 14.92 7.71
C ALA A 103 -1.40 15.48 8.07
N SER A 104 -1.33 16.79 8.24
CA SER A 104 -0.22 17.45 8.91
C SER A 104 -0.73 18.39 9.98
N TYR A 105 -0.18 18.28 11.18
CA TYR A 105 -0.70 18.96 12.35
C TYR A 105 0.37 19.18 13.42
N LYS A 106 0.04 20.01 14.41
CA LYS A 106 0.80 20.17 15.64
C LYS A 106 -0.10 19.82 16.82
N THR A 107 0.38 18.97 17.71
CA THR A 107 -0.28 18.70 18.98
C THR A 107 0.09 19.76 20.02
N PRO A 108 -0.61 19.84 21.16
CA PRO A 108 -0.19 20.72 22.26
C PRO A 108 1.24 20.48 22.78
N ALA A 109 1.80 19.29 22.55
CA ALA A 109 3.19 18.97 22.89
C ALA A 109 4.21 19.62 21.93
N ASP A 110 3.80 19.95 20.70
CA ASP A 110 4.67 20.42 19.61
C ASP A 110 4.87 21.95 19.60
N ILE A 111 4.66 22.61 20.75
CA ILE A 111 4.70 24.07 20.96
C ILE A 111 3.97 24.82 19.83
N ILE A 112 2.68 25.04 20.00
CA ILE A 112 1.88 25.84 19.08
C ILE A 112 2.17 27.33 19.35
N TYR A 113 2.88 27.96 18.42
CA TYR A 113 3.29 29.36 18.57
C TYR A 113 2.11 30.33 18.37
N PRO A 114 2.16 31.53 18.99
CA PRO A 114 1.17 32.57 18.76
C PRO A 114 1.20 33.08 17.30
N PRO A 115 0.12 33.72 16.81
CA PRO A 115 -0.01 34.15 15.41
C PRO A 115 1.14 35.02 14.89
N LEU A 116 1.79 35.81 15.75
CA LEU A 116 2.90 36.72 15.39
C LEU A 116 4.21 36.01 15.01
N ILE A 117 4.48 34.85 15.63
CA ILE A 117 5.59 33.96 15.23
C ILE A 117 5.12 33.11 14.05
N GLY A 118 3.85 32.66 14.14
CA GLY A 118 3.21 31.77 13.19
C GLY A 118 3.63 30.31 13.42
N ASN A 119 2.87 29.40 12.82
CA ASN A 119 3.22 27.96 12.76
C ASN A 119 3.54 27.52 11.33
N GLY A 120 3.71 28.50 10.43
CA GLY A 120 3.85 28.31 8.99
C GLY A 120 2.64 27.64 8.34
N THR A 121 2.85 27.19 7.11
CA THR A 121 1.86 26.50 6.28
C THR A 121 2.48 25.21 5.76
N VAL A 122 1.64 24.20 5.54
CA VAL A 122 2.08 22.91 4.98
C VAL A 122 1.32 22.67 3.70
N VAL A 123 2.04 22.24 2.66
CA VAL A 123 1.47 21.84 1.38
C VAL A 123 1.94 20.43 1.01
N LEU A 124 1.06 19.67 0.37
CA LEU A 124 1.43 18.41 -0.24
C LEU A 124 2.28 18.69 -1.48
N GLN A 125 3.49 18.12 -1.51
CA GLN A 125 4.34 18.13 -2.69
C GLN A 125 3.90 17.03 -3.66
N GLY A 126 3.69 15.82 -3.13
CA GLY A 126 3.24 14.66 -3.89
C GLY A 126 3.26 13.37 -3.07
N VAL A 127 2.61 12.34 -3.62
CA VAL A 127 2.59 10.98 -3.06
C VAL A 127 3.18 10.03 -4.10
N TYR A 128 4.20 9.27 -3.71
CA TYR A 128 5.02 8.47 -4.62
C TYR A 128 4.98 7.01 -4.21
N LEU A 129 4.77 6.13 -5.19
CA LEU A 129 4.91 4.68 -5.03
C LEU A 129 6.36 4.30 -5.31
N LEU A 130 7.04 3.76 -4.30
CA LEU A 130 8.43 3.34 -4.40
C LEU A 130 8.52 1.82 -4.45
N ASN A 131 9.34 1.29 -5.35
CA ASN A 131 9.74 -0.12 -5.31
C ASN A 131 10.87 -0.35 -4.29
N THR A 132 11.25 -1.62 -4.07
CA THR A 132 12.30 -2.01 -3.10
C THR A 132 13.68 -1.41 -3.38
N SER A 133 13.95 -0.95 -4.60
CA SER A 133 15.16 -0.21 -4.97
C SER A 133 15.06 1.30 -4.73
N ASN A 134 13.96 1.77 -4.12
CA ASN A 134 13.64 3.20 -3.93
C ASN A 134 13.45 4.00 -5.21
N ASN A 135 13.12 3.34 -6.32
CA ASN A 135 12.72 4.04 -7.54
C ASN A 135 11.23 4.36 -7.48
N VAL A 136 10.87 5.58 -7.85
CA VAL A 136 9.47 6.00 -8.05
C VAL A 136 8.94 5.27 -9.27
N VAL A 137 7.91 4.45 -9.08
CA VAL A 137 7.25 3.71 -10.18
C VAL A 137 5.94 4.36 -10.60
N ASN A 138 5.33 5.15 -9.71
CA ASN A 138 4.09 5.89 -9.96
C ASN A 138 3.97 7.04 -8.94
N SER A 139 3.16 8.06 -9.24
CA SER A 139 2.99 9.22 -8.37
C SER A 139 1.65 9.92 -8.57
N LEU A 140 1.16 10.54 -7.50
CA LEU A 140 0.04 11.48 -7.50
C LEU A 140 0.53 12.86 -7.06
N GLY A 141 0.24 13.89 -7.85
CA GLY A 141 0.44 15.28 -7.46
C GLY A 141 -0.67 15.79 -6.55
N ASN A 142 -0.48 17.02 -6.03
CA ASN A 142 -1.45 17.67 -5.14
C ASN A 142 -2.84 17.83 -5.78
N GLU A 143 -2.93 17.96 -7.11
CA GLU A 143 -4.16 18.03 -7.88
C GLU A 143 -5.03 16.76 -7.80
N SER A 144 -4.44 15.62 -7.43
CA SER A 144 -5.18 14.37 -7.19
C SER A 144 -5.85 14.32 -5.82
N PHE A 145 -5.65 15.34 -4.98
CA PHE A 145 -6.10 15.38 -3.59
C PHE A 145 -7.07 16.52 -3.30
N ASN A 146 -8.18 16.19 -2.64
CA ASN A 146 -9.18 17.13 -2.18
C ASN A 146 -8.97 17.48 -0.69
N ASN A 147 -9.52 18.60 -0.23
CA ASN A 147 -9.47 18.98 1.19
C ASN A 147 -10.37 18.04 2.04
N GLY A 148 -9.84 17.57 3.18
CA GLY A 148 -10.57 16.72 4.13
C GLY A 148 -9.94 15.33 4.32
N THR A 149 -10.68 14.41 4.92
CA THR A 149 -10.29 13.00 5.12
C THR A 149 -11.44 12.05 4.79
N ILE A 150 -11.14 10.88 4.24
CA ILE A 150 -12.03 9.74 4.04
C ILE A 150 -12.22 9.00 5.36
N ASN A 151 -11.11 8.55 5.94
CA ASN A 151 -11.06 7.86 7.22
C ASN A 151 -10.70 8.87 8.31
N TRP A 152 -11.47 8.88 9.39
CA TRP A 152 -11.21 9.78 10.50
C TRP A 152 -10.05 9.27 11.37
N ARG A 153 -9.13 10.18 11.75
CA ARG A 153 -8.13 9.91 12.79
C ARG A 153 -8.53 10.62 14.08
N ILE A 154 -8.44 9.90 15.20
CA ILE A 154 -8.52 10.53 16.52
C ILE A 154 -7.17 11.19 16.79
N VAL A 155 -7.14 12.51 16.80
CA VAL A 155 -5.97 13.29 17.22
C VAL A 155 -6.16 13.85 18.64
N PRO A 156 -5.08 14.17 19.36
CA PRO A 156 -5.18 14.82 20.67
C PRO A 156 -6.01 16.11 20.63
N GLY A 157 -6.74 16.40 21.71
CA GLY A 157 -7.46 17.67 21.84
C GLY A 157 -6.50 18.87 21.81
N GLY A 158 -6.95 20.01 21.27
CA GLY A 158 -6.13 21.21 21.14
C GLY A 158 -5.11 21.18 19.98
N THR A 159 -5.22 20.18 19.10
CA THR A 159 -4.40 20.07 17.89
C THR A 159 -4.66 21.22 16.92
N LEU A 160 -3.58 21.83 16.42
CA LEU A 160 -3.62 22.75 15.29
C LEU A 160 -3.44 21.96 13.99
N TRP A 161 -4.50 21.92 13.17
CA TRP A 161 -4.47 21.34 11.84
C TRP A 161 -3.81 22.30 10.84
N LEU A 162 -2.85 21.79 10.07
CA LEU A 162 -2.13 22.57 9.05
C LEU A 162 -2.46 22.11 7.63
N LEU A 163 -2.69 20.81 7.46
CA LEU A 163 -3.08 20.20 6.20
C LEU A 163 -3.97 18.98 6.46
N SER A 164 -5.03 18.84 5.67
CA SER A 164 -5.88 17.65 5.64
C SER A 164 -6.31 17.42 4.18
N ARG A 165 -5.90 16.29 3.63
CA ARG A 165 -6.10 15.95 2.22
C ARG A 165 -6.50 14.49 2.05
N TYR A 166 -7.34 14.20 1.06
CA TYR A 166 -7.71 12.85 0.69
C TYR A 166 -7.73 12.61 -0.82
N SER A 167 -7.55 11.36 -1.24
CA SER A 167 -7.68 10.94 -2.63
C SER A 167 -8.32 9.57 -2.77
N TYR A 168 -9.25 9.46 -3.72
CA TYR A 168 -9.76 8.17 -4.22
C TYR A 168 -9.03 7.69 -5.48
N THR A 169 -8.14 8.50 -6.05
CA THR A 169 -7.33 8.10 -7.20
C THR A 169 -6.39 6.98 -6.76
N TRP A 170 -6.36 5.89 -7.52
CA TRP A 170 -5.53 4.74 -7.18
C TRP A 170 -4.08 5.00 -7.56
N LEU A 171 -3.17 4.66 -6.66
CA LEU A 171 -1.74 4.70 -6.90
C LEU A 171 -1.25 3.26 -7.07
N GLU A 172 -1.15 2.84 -8.33
CA GLU A 172 -1.02 1.43 -8.73
C GLU A 172 0.41 1.06 -9.18
N GLY A 173 0.77 -0.20 -8.93
CA GLY A 173 1.98 -0.86 -9.41
C GLY A 173 1.73 -2.31 -9.86
N ILE A 174 2.82 -2.98 -10.23
CA ILE A 174 2.84 -4.37 -10.68
C ILE A 174 2.48 -5.31 -9.52
N PRO A 175 1.63 -6.32 -9.74
CA PRO A 175 0.94 -7.10 -8.71
C PRO A 175 1.83 -7.89 -7.75
N ASN A 176 2.95 -8.44 -8.22
CA ASN A 176 3.83 -9.31 -7.43
C ASN A 176 5.09 -8.58 -6.91
N ALA A 177 5.04 -7.25 -6.81
CA ALA A 177 6.12 -6.44 -6.28
C ALA A 177 5.76 -5.90 -4.90
N THR A 178 6.79 -5.67 -4.10
CA THR A 178 6.69 -5.00 -2.81
C THR A 178 6.90 -3.51 -2.99
N TYR A 179 6.01 -2.72 -2.42
CA TYR A 179 6.01 -1.27 -2.52
C TYR A 179 5.93 -0.60 -1.17
N ARG A 180 6.28 0.68 -1.13
CA ARG A 180 5.90 1.58 -0.03
C ARG A 180 5.45 2.90 -0.61
N ILE A 181 4.64 3.63 0.15
CA ILE A 181 4.31 5.00 -0.17
C ILE A 181 5.32 5.93 0.49
N GLN A 182 5.79 6.91 -0.27
CA GLN A 182 6.48 8.09 0.22
C GLN A 182 5.58 9.31 0.02
N VAL A 183 5.36 10.08 1.06
CA VAL A 183 4.62 11.34 0.99
C VAL A 183 5.59 12.49 1.20
N GLY A 184 5.72 13.36 0.20
CA GLY A 184 6.47 14.61 0.32
C GLY A 184 5.58 15.74 0.77
N THR A 185 5.94 16.41 1.86
CA THR A 185 5.26 17.65 2.29
C THR A 185 6.27 18.78 2.43
N THR A 186 5.87 19.95 1.93
CA THR A 186 6.67 21.16 2.04
C THR A 186 6.09 22.03 3.14
N PHE A 187 6.95 22.40 4.07
CA PHE A 187 6.66 23.30 5.17
C PHE A 187 7.24 24.68 4.86
N ALA A 188 6.40 25.72 4.95
CA ALA A 188 6.76 27.10 4.63
C ALA A 188 6.42 28.07 5.76
N LEU A 189 7.43 28.75 6.29
CA LEU A 189 7.30 29.92 7.16
C LEU A 189 7.18 31.21 6.31
N PRO A 190 6.73 32.33 6.92
CA PRO A 190 6.91 33.65 6.31
C PRO A 190 8.38 33.90 5.96
N CYS A 191 8.64 34.61 4.85
CA CYS A 191 9.99 34.89 4.36
C CYS A 191 10.86 35.75 5.31
N SER A 192 10.29 36.23 6.41
CA SER A 192 11.01 36.87 7.51
C SER A 192 11.79 35.88 8.40
N TRP A 193 11.58 34.57 8.24
CA TRP A 193 12.35 33.51 8.90
C TRP A 193 13.45 32.97 7.99
N TYR A 194 14.53 32.43 8.58
CA TYR A 194 15.61 31.78 7.82
C TYR A 194 16.14 30.52 8.53
N PRO A 195 16.16 29.34 7.87
CA PRO A 195 15.47 29.05 6.61
C PRO A 195 13.96 29.26 6.77
N PHE A 196 13.24 29.42 5.65
CA PHE A 196 11.78 29.52 5.67
C PHE A 196 11.08 28.36 4.98
N LEU A 197 11.81 27.43 4.38
CA LEU A 197 11.25 26.34 3.58
C LEU A 197 11.99 25.04 3.84
N TRP A 198 11.24 23.96 4.06
CA TRP A 198 11.76 22.60 4.17
C TRP A 198 10.82 21.62 3.47
N THR A 199 11.36 20.50 3.01
CA THR A 199 10.55 19.39 2.51
C THR A 199 10.94 18.13 3.26
N ASP A 200 9.92 17.47 3.80
CA ASP A 200 10.05 16.22 4.54
C ASP A 200 9.27 15.11 3.88
N TYR A 201 9.79 13.90 4.05
CA TYR A 201 9.19 12.68 3.55
C TYR A 201 8.73 11.78 4.70
N THR A 202 7.47 11.36 4.65
CA THR A 202 6.87 10.31 5.48
C THR A 202 6.74 9.03 4.66
N TYR A 203 6.95 7.86 5.26
CA TYR A 203 6.90 6.58 4.56
C TYR A 203 5.95 5.62 5.27
N THR A 204 5.20 4.84 4.51
CA THR A 204 4.55 3.64 5.02
C THR A 204 5.57 2.51 5.17
N PRO A 205 5.24 1.44 5.92
CA PRO A 205 5.87 0.14 5.77
C PRO A 205 5.79 -0.36 4.32
N TRP A 206 6.65 -1.32 4.01
CA TRP A 206 6.57 -2.08 2.78
C TRP A 206 5.34 -2.98 2.79
N PHE A 207 4.61 -3.03 1.68
CA PHE A 207 3.42 -3.86 1.47
C PHE A 207 3.48 -4.58 0.13
#